data_AF-A0A934YVL2-F1
#
_entry.id   AF-A0A934YVL2-F1
#
_cell.length_a   1.000
_cell.length_b   1.000
_cell.length_c   1.000
_cell.angle_alpha   90.00
_cell.angle_beta   90.00
_cell.angle_gamma   90.00
#
_symmetry.space_group_name_H-M   'P 1'
#
loop_
_entity.id
_entity.type
_entity.pdbx_description
1 polymer ?
#
loop_
_entity_poly.entity_id
_entity_poly.type
_entity_poly.pdbx_seq_one_letter_code
_entity_poly.pdbx_strand_id
1 'polypeptide(L)' 'MKDIADVVKPYAPFIFEMELFGTCPDEDTWPVDRSWKVFNAWFSYHVGSMVWDLSPEVILEHNDY' A
#
# COMPACT_ATOMS: atom_id res chain seq x y z
N MET A 1 -13.60 -15.31 11.04
CA MET A 1 -13.02 -14.30 10.14
C MET A 1 -11.71 -13.87 10.77
N LYS A 2 -10.60 -13.81 10.01
CA LYS A 2 -9.33 -13.32 10.58
C LYS A 2 -9.47 -11.85 10.95
N ASP A 3 -8.75 -11.40 11.96
CA ASP A 3 -8.64 -9.97 12.26
C ASP A 3 -7.95 -9.26 11.08
N ILE A 4 -8.37 -8.04 10.76
CA ILE A 4 -7.79 -7.26 9.66
C ILE A 4 -6.30 -7.00 9.93
N ALA A 5 -5.93 -6.77 11.19
CA ALA A 5 -4.54 -6.58 11.58
C ALA A 5 -3.69 -7.83 11.26
N ASP A 6 -4.26 -9.04 11.38
CA ASP A 6 -3.54 -10.28 11.05
C ASP A 6 -3.28 -10.42 9.54
N VAL A 7 -4.10 -9.77 8.71
CA VAL A 7 -3.92 -9.75 7.25
C VAL A 7 -2.90 -8.69 6.84
N VAL A 8 -2.94 -7.51 7.44
CA VAL A 8 -2.10 -6.37 7.03
C VAL A 8 -0.69 -6.44 7.61
N LYS A 9 -0.55 -6.88 8.87
CA LYS A 9 0.73 -6.88 9.60
C LYS A 9 1.91 -7.55 8.87
N PRO A 10 1.75 -8.69 8.18
CA PRO A 10 2.86 -9.31 7.43
C PRO A 10 3.37 -8.46 6.26
N TYR A 11 2.51 -7.62 5.68
CA TYR A 11 2.83 -6.77 4.53
C TYR A 11 3.18 -5.33 4.93
N ALA A 12 3.04 -4.98 6.20
CA ALA A 12 3.26 -3.64 6.71
C ALA A 12 4.62 -3.03 6.31
N PRO A 13 5.76 -3.74 6.37
CA PRO A 13 7.04 -3.17 5.93
C PRO A 13 7.06 -2.82 4.44
N PHE A 14 6.48 -3.69 3.60
CA PHE A 14 6.39 -3.45 2.15
C PHE A 14 5.47 -2.27 1.83
N ILE A 15 4.30 -2.21 2.45
CA ILE A 15 3.36 -1.09 2.29
C ILE A 15 4.02 0.23 2.74
N PHE A 16 4.74 0.20 3.86
CA PHE A 16 5.45 1.37 4.39
C PHE A 16 6.41 1.95 3.35
N GLU A 17 7.24 1.11 2.71
CA GLU A 17 8.17 1.53 1.66
C GLU A 17 7.45 2.02 0.41
N MET A 18 6.40 1.32 -0.03
CA MET A 18 5.65 1.67 -1.24
C MET A 18 4.98 3.05 -1.12
N GLU A 19 4.34 3.31 0.01
CA GLU A 19 3.66 4.58 0.27
C GLU A 19 4.64 5.75 0.45
N LEU A 20 5.78 5.51 1.12
CA LEU A 20 6.79 6.55 1.30
C LEU A 20 7.60 6.84 0.04
N PHE A 21 7.88 5.85 -0.81
CA PHE A 21 8.65 6.07 -2.03
C PHE A 21 8.02 7.15 -2.93
N GLY A 22 6.69 7.19 -3.01
CA GLY A 22 5.97 8.20 -3.80
C GLY A 22 5.81 9.57 -3.13
N THR A 23 5.91 9.65 -1.81
CA THR A 23 5.54 10.85 -1.02
C THR A 23 6.73 11.51 -0.30
N CYS A 24 7.72 10.72 0.09
CA CYS A 24 8.92 11.11 0.80
C CYS A 24 10.12 10.31 0.26
N PRO A 25 10.70 10.69 -0.90
CA PRO A 25 11.71 9.87 -1.59
C PRO A 25 13.08 9.84 -0.90
N ASP A 26 13.31 10.70 0.10
CA ASP A 26 14.55 10.70 0.88
C ASP A 26 14.50 9.60 1.97
N GLU A 27 15.02 8.42 1.64
CA GLU A 27 15.02 7.24 2.52
C GLU A 27 15.76 7.46 3.84
N ASP A 28 16.71 8.41 3.91
CA ASP A 28 17.43 8.73 5.15
C ASP A 28 16.52 9.37 6.21
N THR A 29 15.36 9.88 5.79
CA THR A 29 14.35 10.45 6.70
C THR A 29 13.36 9.40 7.22
N TRP A 30 13.41 8.17 6.70
CA TRP A 30 12.48 7.12 7.08
C TRP A 30 12.87 6.52 8.43
N PRO A 31 11.91 6.05 9.23
CA PRO A 31 12.23 5.32 10.44
C PRO A 31 12.97 4.02 10.12
N VAL A 32 14.10 3.83 10.80
CA VAL A 32 14.90 2.59 10.72
C VAL A 32 14.12 1.39 11.25
N ASP A 33 13.36 1.59 12.35
CA ASP A 33 12.41 0.59 12.85
C ASP A 33 11.09 0.69 12.08
N ARG A 34 10.78 -0.33 11.27
CA ARG A 34 9.52 -0.46 10.51
C ARG A 34 8.62 -1.52 11.13
N SER A 35 8.69 -1.69 12.45
CA SER A 35 7.81 -2.59 13.18
C SER A 35 6.34 -2.22 13.00
N TRP A 36 5.46 -3.19 13.25
CA TRP A 36 4.00 -2.98 13.21
C TRP A 36 3.54 -1.81 14.08
N LYS A 37 4.21 -1.57 15.21
CA LYS A 37 3.90 -0.43 16.10
C LYS A 37 4.18 0.90 15.40
N VAL A 38 5.32 1.02 14.72
CA VAL A 38 5.68 2.24 13.97
C VAL A 38 4.73 2.43 12.79
N PHE A 39 4.40 1.35 12.07
CA PHE A 39 3.41 1.39 10.98
C PHE A 39 2.08 2.00 11.45
N ASN A 40 1.51 1.54 12.57
CA ASN A 40 0.25 2.08 13.11
C ASN A 40 0.35 3.52 13.65
N ALA A 41 1.56 4.04 13.89
CA ALA A 41 1.75 5.43 14.29
C ALA A 41 1.80 6.38 13.07
N TRP A 42 2.17 5.86 11.90
CA TRP A 42 2.34 6.63 10.66
C TRP A 42 1.13 6.51 9.74
N PHE A 43 0.48 5.34 9.71
CA PHE A 43 -0.56 5.03 8.76
C PHE A 43 -1.85 4.62 9.44
N SER A 44 -2.97 5.06 8.86
CA SER A 44 -4.28 4.47 9.06
C SER A 44 -4.62 3.62 7.83
N TYR A 45 -5.25 2.46 8.03
CA TYR A 45 -5.62 1.56 6.94
C TYR A 45 -7.04 1.05 7.10
N HIS A 46 -7.63 0.69 5.96
CA HIS A 46 -8.92 0.01 5.87
C HIS A 46 -8.81 -1.07 4.80
N VAL A 47 -9.57 -2.16 4.96
CA VAL A 47 -9.67 -3.20 3.94
C VAL A 47 -11.06 -3.13 3.32
N GLY A 48 -11.08 -3.02 2.00
CA GLY A 48 -12.28 -3.03 1.18
C GLY A 48 -12.16 -4.06 0.06
N SER A 49 -13.29 -4.44 -0.53
CA SER A 49 -13.31 -5.23 -1.76
C SER A 49 -12.88 -4.38 -2.95
N MET A 50 -12.08 -4.97 -3.84
CA MET A 50 -11.68 -4.35 -5.10
C MET A 50 -12.13 -5.22 -6.27
N VAL A 51 -12.57 -4.58 -7.35
CA VAL A 51 -12.87 -5.25 -8.62
C VAL A 51 -11.60 -5.25 -9.44
N TRP A 52 -11.18 -6.42 -9.89
CA TRP A 52 -10.07 -6.57 -10.83
C TRP A 52 -10.62 -6.78 -12.23
N ASP A 53 -10.08 -6.06 -13.20
CA ASP A 53 -10.30 -6.39 -14.60
C ASP A 53 -9.50 -7.66 -14.93
N LEU A 54 -10.20 -8.68 -15.41
CA LEU A 54 -9.63 -9.95 -15.83
C LEU A 54 -9.60 -10.07 -17.36
N SER A 55 -9.97 -9.01 -18.08
CA SER A 55 -9.94 -8.97 -19.53
C SER A 55 -8.49 -9.12 -20.03
N PRO A 56 -8.23 -10.02 -20.99
CA PRO A 56 -6.94 -10.13 -21.64
C PRO A 56 -6.71 -9.03 -22.70
N GLU A 57 -7.72 -8.20 -22.98
CA GLU A 57 -7.65 -7.14 -23.97
C GLU A 57 -6.85 -5.93 -23.45
N VAL A 58 -6.18 -5.23 -24.37
CA VAL A 58 -5.31 -4.08 -24.04
C VAL A 58 -6.16 -2.93 -23.52
N ILE A 59 -5.63 -2.21 -22.52
CA ILE A 59 -6.22 -0.96 -22.00
C ILE A 59 -6.57 -0.04 -23.17
N LEU A 60 -7.83 0.40 -23.23
CA LEU A 60 -8.28 1.34 -24.25
C LEU A 60 -7.49 2.65 -24.12
N GLU A 61 -6.80 3.07 -25.18
CA GLU A 61 -6.17 4.38 -25.22
C GLU A 61 -7.24 5.48 -25.20
N HIS A 62 -7.12 6.40 -24.24
CA HIS A 62 -7.96 7.58 -24.17
C HIS A 62 -7.56 8.52 -25.32
N ASN A 63 -8.41 8.62 -26.34
CA ASN A 63 -8.26 9.61 -27.40
C ASN A 63 -9.14 10.83 -27.06
N ASP A 64 -8.48 11.91 -26.63
CA ASP A 64 -9.08 13.23 -26.50
C ASP A 64 -9.37 13.78 -27.91
N TYR A 65 -10.61 13.65 -28.37
CA TYR A 65 -11.12 14.32 -29.58
C TYR A 65 -11.61 15.73 -29.27
#